data_AF-A0A816XHA8-F1
#
_entry.id   AF-A0A816XHA8-F1
#
_cell.length_a   1.000
_cell.length_b   1.000
_cell.length_c   1.000
_cell.angle_alpha   90.00
_cell.angle_beta   90.00
_cell.angle_gamma   90.00
#
_symmetry.space_group_name_H-M   'P 1'
#
loop_
_entity.id
_entity.type
_entity.pdbx_description
1 polymer ?
#
loop_
_entity_poly.entity_id
_entity_poly.type
_entity_poly.pdbx_seq_one_letter_code
_entity_poly.pdbx_strand_id
1 'polypeptide(L)'
;MLKSSVVSSIQEPYIYSRNQYFNRTRKPSENVIAFLVASFAGDIRRAYDPYPKLRQKIFQLDERLGDSKTADIIIFHTGYPFRADITSIMHTTARNVLFMNVDHIFYKFSPGFDPHIRDPNWTQKGKWNYHHMCYFWFKQVFELKIIQQYRYMMRLDDDSQ
;
A
#
# COMPACT_ATOMS: atom_id res chain seq x y z
N MET A 1 33.93 -24.75 14.54
CA MET A 1 32.85 -24.62 13.55
C MET A 1 32.11 -23.31 13.78
N LEU A 2 32.44 -22.28 12.99
CA LEU A 2 31.74 -21.00 13.00
C LEU A 2 30.41 -21.19 12.25
N LYS A 3 29.28 -21.04 12.97
CA LYS A 3 27.96 -20.98 12.33
C LYS A 3 27.85 -19.62 11.63
N SER A 4 27.81 -19.64 10.30
CA SER A 4 27.54 -18.44 9.52
C SER A 4 26.09 -18.02 9.76
N SER A 5 25.91 -16.82 10.27
CA SER A 5 24.60 -16.17 10.37
C SER A 5 24.25 -15.61 9.00
N VAL A 6 23.39 -16.31 8.26
CA VAL A 6 22.77 -15.78 7.05
C VAL A 6 21.83 -14.67 7.48
N VAL A 7 22.31 -13.43 7.39
CA VAL A 7 21.48 -12.24 7.51
C VAL A 7 20.60 -12.20 6.27
N SER A 8 19.33 -12.56 6.38
CA SER A 8 18.35 -12.35 5.33
C SER A 8 18.19 -10.84 5.13
N SER A 9 18.79 -10.31 4.08
CA SER A 9 18.55 -8.93 3.64
C SER A 9 17.07 -8.81 3.26
N ILE A 10 16.26 -8.23 4.15
CA ILE A 10 14.92 -7.79 3.82
C ILE A 10 15.11 -6.71 2.75
N GLN A 11 14.78 -7.04 1.51
CA GLN A 11 14.86 -6.13 0.38
C GLN A 11 13.91 -4.97 0.67
N GLU A 12 14.44 -3.76 0.82
CA GLU A 12 13.62 -2.59 1.11
C GLU A 12 12.58 -2.39 0.01
N PRO A 13 11.34 -1.97 0.34
CA PRO A 13 10.30 -1.74 -0.65
C PRO A 13 10.78 -0.71 -1.68
N TYR A 14 10.52 -0.97 -2.96
CA TYR A 14 10.71 0.04 -4.01
C TYR A 14 9.75 1.21 -3.76
N ILE A 15 10.27 2.29 -3.15
CA ILE A 15 9.51 3.51 -2.89
C ILE A 15 9.58 4.40 -4.13
N TYR A 16 8.53 4.41 -4.96
CA TYR A 16 8.42 5.48 -5.97
C TYR A 16 7.93 6.74 -5.27
N SER A 17 8.79 7.75 -5.21
CA SER A 17 8.43 9.07 -4.72
C SER A 17 8.72 10.13 -5.77
N ARG A 18 8.00 11.25 -5.71
CA ARG A 18 8.33 12.45 -6.51
C ARG A 18 9.77 12.91 -6.29
N ASN A 19 10.34 12.58 -5.13
CA ASN A 19 11.69 12.93 -4.74
C ASN A 19 12.78 11.97 -5.29
N GLN A 20 12.43 10.84 -5.92
CA GLN A 20 13.42 10.05 -6.68
C GLN A 20 13.91 10.78 -7.95
N TYR A 21 13.22 11.84 -8.37
CA TYR A 21 13.64 12.73 -9.47
C TYR A 21 14.09 14.12 -8.99
N PHE A 22 13.98 14.42 -7.70
CA PHE A 22 14.40 15.70 -7.11
C PHE A 22 14.98 15.46 -5.70
N ASN A 23 16.30 15.58 -5.59
CA ASN A 23 17.03 15.66 -4.31
C ASN A 23 16.46 16.81 -3.45
N ARG A 24 15.49 16.55 -2.57
CA ARG A 24 15.15 17.46 -1.47
C ARG A 24 14.77 16.75 -0.17
N THR A 25 15.50 17.17 0.86
CA THR A 25 15.38 17.03 2.30
C THR A 25 14.07 17.57 2.87
N ARG A 26 12.91 17.08 2.41
CA ARG A 26 11.64 17.43 3.08
C ARG A 26 11.55 16.62 4.38
N LYS A 27 11.45 17.31 5.51
CA LYS A 27 11.12 16.68 6.81
C LYS A 27 9.81 15.89 6.64
N PRO A 28 9.74 14.62 7.04
CA PRO A 28 8.51 13.83 6.96
C PRO A 28 7.36 14.60 7.61
N SER A 29 6.19 14.59 6.99
CA SER A 29 5.00 15.17 7.60
C SER A 29 4.61 14.38 8.85
N GLU A 30 3.93 15.01 9.80
CA GLU A 30 3.42 14.28 10.98
C GLU A 30 2.18 13.41 10.62
N ASN A 31 1.57 13.66 9.46
CA ASN A 31 0.28 13.11 9.05
C ASN A 31 0.42 12.32 7.74
N VAL A 32 -0.13 11.10 7.70
CA VAL A 32 -0.19 10.30 6.48
C VAL A 32 -1.61 9.90 6.13
N ILE A 33 -1.88 9.87 4.83
CA ILE A 33 -3.10 9.32 4.25
C ILE A 33 -2.72 8.02 3.53
N ALA A 34 -3.31 6.91 3.94
CA ALA A 34 -2.94 5.58 3.49
C ALA A 34 -4.04 4.95 2.63
N PHE A 35 -3.65 4.46 1.45
CA PHE A 35 -4.48 3.66 0.55
C PHE A 35 -3.89 2.24 0.45
N LEU A 36 -4.74 1.24 0.27
CA LEU A 36 -4.32 -0.10 -0.14
C LEU A 36 -4.94 -0.43 -1.50
N VAL A 37 -4.08 -0.80 -2.44
CA VAL A 37 -4.41 -1.31 -3.77
C VAL A 37 -3.93 -2.76 -3.85
N ALA A 38 -4.79 -3.68 -3.40
CA ALA A 38 -4.48 -5.10 -3.48
C ALA A 38 -5.05 -5.69 -4.78
N SER A 39 -4.16 -6.15 -5.66
CA SER A 39 -4.52 -7.02 -6.77
C SER A 39 -4.86 -8.40 -6.23
N PHE A 40 -6.16 -8.67 -6.14
CA PHE A 40 -6.68 -9.97 -5.72
C PHE A 40 -6.77 -10.87 -6.94
N ALA A 41 -5.81 -11.79 -7.08
CA ALA A 41 -5.87 -12.85 -8.09
C ALA A 41 -7.17 -13.64 -7.89
N GLY A 42 -8.06 -13.57 -8.87
CA GLY A 42 -9.39 -14.18 -8.79
C GLY A 42 -10.25 -14.01 -10.04
N ASP A 43 -9.96 -13.02 -10.89
CA ASP A 43 -10.65 -12.87 -12.17
C ASP A 43 -9.71 -12.42 -13.28
N ILE A 44 -9.04 -13.39 -13.90
CA ILE A 44 -8.15 -13.17 -15.07
C ILE A 44 -8.95 -12.61 -16.27
N ARG A 45 -10.30 -12.61 -16.21
CA ARG A 45 -11.19 -12.21 -17.32
C ARG A 45 -11.65 -10.75 -17.24
N ARG A 46 -11.35 -10.03 -16.16
CA ARG A 46 -11.46 -8.58 -16.09
C ARG A 46 -10.18 -8.04 -15.47
N ALA A 47 -9.27 -7.55 -16.32
CA ALA A 47 -8.14 -6.73 -15.89
C ALA A 47 -8.69 -5.45 -15.24
N TYR A 48 -9.05 -5.55 -13.96
CA TYR A 48 -9.48 -4.41 -13.18
C TYR A 48 -8.24 -3.58 -12.88
N ASP A 49 -8.15 -2.42 -13.52
CA ASP A 49 -7.17 -1.42 -13.20
C ASP A 49 -7.72 -0.50 -12.09
N PRO A 50 -7.19 -0.57 -10.86
CA PRO A 50 -7.65 0.25 -9.74
C PRO A 50 -7.15 1.70 -9.80
N TYR A 51 -6.13 2.00 -10.60
CA TYR A 51 -5.41 3.27 -10.56
C TYR A 51 -6.23 4.48 -11.06
N PRO A 52 -7.09 4.37 -12.10
CA PRO A 52 -7.99 5.44 -12.49
C PRO A 52 -8.96 5.87 -11.37
N LYS A 53 -9.49 4.89 -10.62
CA LYS A 53 -10.40 5.15 -9.50
C LYS A 53 -9.65 5.81 -8.34
N LEU A 54 -8.45 5.31 -8.02
CA LEU A 54 -7.59 5.91 -7.00
C LEU A 54 -7.21 7.36 -7.34
N ARG A 55 -6.86 7.63 -8.61
CA ARG A 55 -6.59 8.99 -9.09
C ARG A 55 -7.77 9.93 -8.82
N GLN A 56 -8.97 9.52 -9.21
CA GLN A 56 -10.19 10.31 -8.97
C GLN A 56 -10.41 10.59 -7.49
N LYS A 57 -10.13 9.63 -6.61
CA LYS A 57 -10.24 9.82 -5.17
C LYS A 57 -9.23 10.80 -4.60
N ILE A 58 -7.98 10.72 -5.04
CA ILE A 58 -6.94 11.65 -4.61
C ILE A 58 -7.30 13.08 -5.05
N PHE A 59 -7.85 13.24 -6.26
CA PHE A 59 -8.39 14.53 -6.71
C PHE A 59 -9.51 15.04 -5.78
N GLN A 60 -10.51 14.19 -5.50
CA GLN A 60 -11.64 14.55 -4.63
C GLN A 60 -11.21 14.86 -3.19
N LEU A 61 -10.25 14.11 -2.66
CA LEU A 61 -9.66 14.34 -1.35
C LEU A 61 -9.05 15.74 -1.28
N ASP A 62 -8.26 16.12 -2.28
CA ASP A 62 -7.62 17.43 -2.34
C ASP A 62 -8.60 18.59 -2.49
N GLU A 63 -9.72 18.38 -3.18
CA GLU A 63 -10.79 19.37 -3.31
C GLU A 63 -11.61 19.51 -2.02
N ARG A 64 -11.88 18.40 -1.32
CA ARG A 64 -12.80 18.37 -0.17
C ARG A 64 -12.15 18.59 1.18
N LEU A 65 -10.90 18.18 1.38
CA LEU A 65 -10.24 18.27 2.68
C LEU A 65 -9.94 19.74 3.06
N GLY A 66 -9.78 20.62 2.06
CA GLY A 66 -9.58 22.06 2.28
C GLY A 66 -8.34 22.42 3.10
N ASP A 67 -7.36 21.51 3.20
CA ASP A 67 -6.16 21.68 4.01
C ASP A 67 -4.98 22.23 3.19
N SER A 68 -3.84 22.44 3.86
CA SER A 68 -2.60 22.91 3.25
C SER A 68 -1.89 21.87 2.39
N LYS A 69 -2.50 20.70 2.15
CA LYS A 69 -1.94 19.58 1.38
C LYS A 69 -0.56 19.12 1.89
N THR A 70 -0.37 19.19 3.20
CA THR A 70 0.92 18.89 3.85
C THR A 70 1.09 17.43 4.22
N ALA A 71 0.00 16.69 4.42
CA ALA A 71 0.04 15.25 4.69
C ALA A 71 0.58 14.47 3.50
N ASP A 72 1.43 13.49 3.77
CA ASP A 72 1.92 12.55 2.76
C ASP A 72 0.82 11.56 2.38
N ILE A 73 0.81 11.10 1.12
CA ILE A 73 -0.02 9.99 0.67
C ILE A 73 0.88 8.77 0.52
N ILE A 74 0.52 7.66 1.17
CA ILE A 74 1.12 6.35 0.93
C ILE A 74 0.10 5.45 0.24
N ILE A 75 0.49 4.87 -0.88
CA ILE A 75 -0.26 3.87 -1.62
C ILE A 75 0.46 2.55 -1.45
N PHE A 76 -0.06 1.70 -0.59
CA PHE A 76 0.34 0.30 -0.51
C PHE A 76 -0.22 -0.44 -1.71
N HIS A 77 0.60 -1.22 -2.42
CA HIS A 77 0.12 -2.01 -3.54
C HIS A 77 0.68 -3.43 -3.52
N THR A 78 -0.11 -4.36 -4.04
CA THR A 78 0.37 -5.68 -4.44
C THR A 78 0.51 -5.76 -5.97
N GLY A 79 1.54 -6.46 -6.44
CA GLY A 79 1.96 -6.41 -7.84
C GLY A 79 2.67 -5.10 -8.21
N TYR A 80 2.87 -4.90 -9.51
CA TYR A 80 3.68 -3.80 -10.05
C TYR A 80 2.80 -2.85 -10.90
N PRO A 81 2.48 -1.64 -10.41
CA PRO A 81 1.83 -0.61 -11.24
C PRO A 81 2.65 -0.29 -12.49
N PHE A 82 1.98 0.08 -13.57
CA PHE A 82 2.69 0.67 -14.70
C PHE A 82 3.17 2.08 -14.34
N ARG A 83 4.28 2.50 -14.94
CA ARG A 83 4.83 3.85 -14.73
C ARG A 83 3.82 4.95 -15.08
N ALA A 84 2.98 4.72 -16.08
CA ALA A 84 1.94 5.65 -16.50
C ALA A 84 0.92 5.91 -15.37
N ASP A 85 0.53 4.87 -14.64
CA ASP A 85 -0.44 4.95 -13.54
C ASP A 85 0.11 5.74 -12.36
N ILE A 86 1.34 5.41 -11.94
CA ILE A 86 2.08 6.13 -10.90
C ILE A 86 2.17 7.62 -11.26
N THR A 87 2.61 7.91 -12.49
CA THR A 87 2.81 9.28 -12.96
C THR A 87 1.50 10.06 -12.97
N SER A 88 0.41 9.45 -13.46
CA SER A 88 -0.92 10.06 -13.50
C SER A 88 -1.43 10.45 -12.11
N ILE A 89 -1.24 9.58 -11.12
CA ILE A 89 -1.62 9.86 -9.73
C ILE A 89 -0.76 10.98 -9.14
N MET A 90 0.56 10.92 -9.34
CA MET A 90 1.48 11.94 -8.81
C MET A 90 1.21 13.34 -9.37
N HIS A 91 0.71 13.44 -10.60
CA HIS A 91 0.31 14.72 -11.19
C HIS A 91 -1.05 15.24 -10.71
N THR A 92 -1.84 14.40 -10.04
CA THR A 92 -3.20 14.75 -9.61
C THR A 92 -3.25 15.50 -8.28
N THR A 93 -2.18 15.44 -7.48
CA THR A 93 -2.12 16.08 -6.16
C THR A 93 -0.83 16.88 -5.97
N ALA A 94 -0.91 17.92 -5.14
CA ALA A 94 0.27 18.65 -4.67
C ALA A 94 0.98 17.94 -3.50
N ARG A 95 0.33 16.95 -2.87
CA ARG A 95 0.91 16.17 -1.78
C ARG A 95 2.09 15.34 -2.28
N ASN A 96 2.96 14.96 -1.35
CA ASN A 96 3.98 13.97 -1.64
C ASN A 96 3.34 12.58 -1.63
N VAL A 97 3.51 11.84 -2.72
CA VAL A 97 2.93 10.50 -2.91
C VAL A 97 4.05 9.47 -2.92
N LEU A 98 3.85 8.40 -2.16
CA LEU A 98 4.77 7.28 -1.99
C LEU A 98 4.05 6.00 -2.40
N PHE A 99 4.60 5.27 -3.36
CA PHE A 99 4.10 3.93 -3.70
C PHE A 99 4.96 2.88 -3.00
N MET A 100 4.32 1.97 -2.28
CA MET A 100 5.00 0.92 -1.53
C MET A 100 4.47 -0.45 -1.94
N ASN A 101 5.34 -1.26 -2.55
CA ASN A 101 5.03 -2.67 -2.79
C ASN A 101 5.05 -3.43 -1.45
N VAL A 102 3.94 -4.08 -1.13
CA VAL A 102 3.77 -4.87 0.10
C VAL A 102 3.63 -6.37 -0.15
N ASP A 103 3.91 -6.88 -1.36
CA ASP A 103 3.74 -8.30 -1.72
C ASP A 103 4.42 -9.26 -0.72
N HIS A 104 5.63 -8.91 -0.31
CA HIS A 104 6.48 -9.69 0.59
C HIS A 104 5.92 -9.85 2.02
N ILE A 105 4.99 -8.97 2.43
CA ILE A 105 4.29 -9.09 3.72
C ILE A 105 2.82 -9.46 3.55
N PHE A 106 2.13 -8.93 2.53
CA PHE A 106 0.68 -8.97 2.40
C PHE A 106 0.13 -10.40 2.30
N TYR A 107 0.81 -11.27 1.56
CA TYR A 107 0.40 -12.68 1.37
C TYR A 107 0.96 -13.63 2.42
N LYS A 108 1.57 -13.11 3.49
CA LYS A 108 2.18 -13.93 4.54
C LYS A 108 1.14 -14.30 5.59
N PHE A 109 0.89 -15.61 5.73
CA PHE A 109 0.13 -16.12 6.86
C PHE A 109 0.93 -16.06 8.18
N SER A 110 0.21 -15.97 9.29
CA SER A 110 0.81 -16.07 10.62
C SER A 110 1.47 -17.45 10.81
N PRO A 111 2.59 -17.54 11.56
CA PRO A 111 3.19 -18.82 11.90
C PRO A 111 2.15 -19.77 12.52
N GLY A 112 2.11 -21.02 12.04
CA GLY A 112 1.16 -22.04 12.52
C GLY A 112 -0.21 -22.05 11.83
N PHE A 113 -0.48 -21.12 10.91
CA PHE A 113 -1.66 -21.17 10.05
C PHE A 113 -1.36 -21.95 8.76
N ASP A 114 -2.13 -23.01 8.51
CA ASP A 114 -2.05 -23.77 7.25
C ASP A 114 -3.24 -23.42 6.33
N PRO A 115 -3.00 -22.70 5.21
CA PRO A 115 -4.04 -22.28 4.27
C PRO A 115 -4.54 -23.41 3.37
N HIS A 116 -3.90 -24.58 3.36
CA HIS A 116 -4.26 -25.74 2.54
C HIS A 116 -5.20 -26.70 3.26
N ILE A 117 -5.14 -26.75 4.60
CA ILE A 117 -5.98 -27.64 5.42
C ILE A 117 -7.31 -26.99 5.80
N ARG A 118 -7.36 -25.65 5.81
CA ARG A 118 -8.59 -24.90 6.13
C ARG A 118 -9.16 -24.31 4.84
N ASP A 119 -10.48 -24.34 4.70
CA ASP A 119 -11.20 -23.56 3.69
C ASP A 119 -11.96 -22.42 4.37
N PRO A 120 -11.99 -21.22 3.75
CA PRO A 120 -12.84 -20.14 4.22
C PRO A 120 -14.31 -20.56 4.09
N ASN A 121 -15.14 -20.16 5.05
CA ASN A 121 -16.58 -20.39 5.02
C ASN A 121 -17.34 -19.39 4.12
N TRP A 122 -16.67 -18.76 3.15
CA TRP A 122 -17.23 -17.72 2.29
C TRP A 122 -16.78 -17.82 0.84
N THR A 123 -17.51 -17.14 -0.04
CA THR A 123 -17.36 -17.21 -1.50
C THR A 123 -16.74 -15.97 -2.14
N GLN A 124 -16.24 -15.01 -1.36
CA GLN A 124 -15.64 -13.79 -1.91
C GLN A 124 -14.31 -14.04 -2.66
N LYS A 125 -14.04 -13.16 -3.63
CA LYS A 125 -12.94 -13.18 -4.62
C LYS A 125 -11.59 -13.65 -4.03
N GLY A 126 -11.26 -14.91 -4.29
CA GLY A 126 -10.01 -15.57 -3.90
C GLY A 126 -9.97 -16.00 -2.42
N LYS A 127 -9.47 -17.22 -2.20
CA LYS A 127 -9.61 -17.99 -0.94
C LYS A 127 -9.27 -17.19 0.33
N TRP A 128 -8.15 -16.47 0.34
CA TRP A 128 -7.64 -15.79 1.54
C TRP A 128 -7.49 -14.28 1.39
N ASN A 129 -7.93 -13.72 0.27
CA ASN A 129 -7.67 -12.33 -0.10
C ASN A 129 -8.20 -11.30 0.91
N TYR A 130 -9.46 -11.47 1.33
CA TYR A 130 -10.05 -10.61 2.35
C TYR A 130 -9.35 -10.75 3.71
N HIS A 131 -8.97 -11.98 4.10
CA HIS A 131 -8.21 -12.21 5.34
C HIS A 131 -6.84 -11.53 5.31
N HIS A 132 -6.14 -11.58 4.18
CA HIS A 132 -4.87 -10.87 4.00
C HIS A 132 -5.05 -9.36 4.15
N MET A 133 -6.08 -8.79 3.53
CA MET A 133 -6.42 -7.38 3.70
C MET A 133 -6.70 -7.02 5.15
N CYS A 134 -7.51 -7.82 5.85
CA CYS A 134 -7.78 -7.62 7.27
C CYS A 134 -6.50 -7.71 8.11
N TYR A 135 -5.67 -8.73 7.89
CA TYR A 135 -4.43 -8.93 8.64
C TYR A 135 -3.41 -7.80 8.39
N PHE A 136 -3.32 -7.33 7.15
CA PHE A 136 -2.48 -6.20 6.78
C PHE A 136 -2.84 -4.95 7.57
N TRP A 137 -4.11 -4.54 7.53
CA TRP A 137 -4.56 -3.32 8.22
C TRP A 137 -4.59 -3.45 9.74
N PHE A 138 -4.83 -4.66 10.26
CA PHE A 138 -4.88 -4.86 11.70
C PHE A 138 -3.50 -4.92 12.35
N LYS A 139 -2.48 -5.39 11.62
CA LYS A 139 -1.14 -5.63 12.20
C LYS A 139 0.00 -5.15 11.30
N GLN A 140 0.10 -5.67 10.08
CA GLN A 140 1.33 -5.57 9.30
C GLN A 140 1.67 -4.12 8.93
N VAL A 141 0.66 -3.28 8.67
CA VAL A 141 0.87 -1.87 8.31
C VAL A 141 1.63 -1.09 9.39
N PHE A 142 1.42 -1.41 10.67
CA PHE A 142 2.07 -0.72 11.79
C PHE A 142 3.51 -1.23 12.06
N GLU A 143 3.87 -2.39 11.51
CA GLU A 143 5.23 -2.93 11.56
C GLU A 143 6.13 -2.29 10.49
N LEU A 144 5.56 -1.57 9.53
CA LEU A 144 6.32 -0.87 8.49
C LEU A 144 7.06 0.34 9.07
N LYS A 145 8.39 0.37 8.92
CA LYS A 145 9.24 1.49 9.35
C LYS A 145 8.77 2.85 8.81
N ILE A 146 8.28 2.88 7.56
CA ILE A 146 7.77 4.11 6.96
C ILE A 146 6.53 4.64 7.69
N ILE A 147 5.71 3.78 8.27
CA ILE A 147 4.51 4.19 9.00
C ILE A 147 4.88 4.74 10.37
N GLN A 148 5.91 4.18 11.00
CA GLN A 148 6.38 4.59 12.33
C GLN A 148 6.93 6.03 12.36
N GLN A 149 7.23 6.64 11.22
CA GLN A 149 7.66 8.05 11.15
C GLN A 149 6.48 9.03 11.24
N TYR A 150 5.24 8.56 11.07
CA TYR A 150 4.04 9.37 11.12
C TYR A 150 3.37 9.27 12.48
N ARG A 151 2.84 10.39 12.97
CA ARG A 151 2.09 10.45 14.22
C ARG A 151 0.63 10.09 14.02
N TYR A 152 0.04 10.53 12.90
CA TYR A 152 -1.38 10.33 12.60
C TYR A 152 -1.54 9.69 11.23
N MET A 153 -2.45 8.71 11.13
CA MET A 153 -2.81 8.04 9.88
C MET A 153 -4.31 8.15 9.64
N MET A 154 -4.67 8.53 8.41
CA MET A 154 -6.03 8.37 7.88
C MET A 154 -6.01 7.28 6.82
N ARG A 155 -6.77 6.20 7.02
CA ARG A 155 -7.00 5.19 5.98
C ARG A 155 -8.12 5.66 5.05
N LEU A 156 -7.92 5.50 3.75
CA LEU A 156 -8.95 5.67 2.73
C LEU A 156 -9.02 4.43 1.85
N ASP A 157 -10.19 3.82 1.80
CA ASP A 157 -10.45 2.68 0.91
C ASP A 157 -10.91 3.17 -0.47
N ASP A 158 -10.82 2.30 -1.47
CA ASP A 158 -11.20 2.63 -2.84
C ASP A 158 -12.73 2.69 -3.04
N ASP A 159 -13.55 2.35 -2.07
CA ASP A 159 -15.02 2.41 -2.12
C ASP A 159 -15.66 3.51 -1.25
N SER A 160 -14.89 4.19 -0.38
CA SER A 160 -15.37 5.33 0.43
C SER A 160 -15.80 6.55 -0.42
N GLN A 161 -16.92 7.20 -0.09
CA GLN A 161 -17.46 8.38 -0.81
C GLN A 161 -17.03 9.72 -0.23
#